data_AF-A0A6I9MXS6-F1
#
_entry.id   AF-A0A6I9MXS6-F1
#
_cell.length_a   1.000
_cell.length_b   1.000
_cell.length_c   1.000
_cell.angle_alpha   90.00
_cell.angle_beta   90.00
_cell.angle_gamma   90.00
#
_symmetry.space_group_name_H-M   'P 1'
#
loop_
_entity.id
_entity.type
_entity.pdbx_description
1 polymer ?
#
loop_
_entity_poly.entity_id
_entity_poly.type
_entity_poly.pdbx_seq_one_letter_code
_entity_poly.pdbx_strand_id
1 'polypeptide(L)'
;VFKKASPNGKLTVYLGKRDFVDQVDLVEPVDGVILIDPEYLKERKVFVTLTCAFRYGREDLDVLGLTFRKDLFVANIQAFPPVPEEKKSLTRLQERLIKKLGEHAHPFTFEIPLNLPCSVTLQPGPEDTGKACGVDFEVKSFCAENVEEKIHKR
;
A
#
# COMPACT_ATOMS: atom_id res chain seq x y z
N VAL A 1 -14.63 -2.54 7.09
CA VAL A 1 -13.24 -3.04 7.01
C VAL A 1 -13.11 -3.86 5.76
N PHE A 2 -12.21 -3.46 4.87
CA PHE A 2 -11.83 -4.18 3.67
C PHE A 2 -10.62 -5.06 3.98
N LYS A 3 -10.49 -6.20 3.31
CA LYS A 3 -9.30 -7.04 3.43
C LYS A 3 -8.83 -7.55 2.07
N LYS A 4 -7.53 -7.77 1.94
CA LYS A 4 -6.93 -8.42 0.77
C LYS A 4 -5.81 -9.34 1.24
N ALA A 5 -5.88 -10.61 0.84
CA ALA A 5 -4.85 -11.61 1.13
C ALA A 5 -3.83 -11.66 -0.02
N SER A 6 -2.60 -12.04 0.29
CA SER A 6 -1.59 -12.42 -0.69
C SER A 6 -2.03 -13.69 -1.44
N PRO A 7 -1.50 -13.96 -2.66
CA PRO A 7 -1.87 -15.15 -3.44
C PRO A 7 -1.72 -16.47 -2.67
N ASN A 8 -0.70 -16.58 -1.82
CA ASN A 8 -0.45 -17.73 -0.96
C ASN A 8 -1.20 -17.70 0.39
N GLY A 9 -2.00 -16.67 0.66
CA GLY A 9 -2.76 -16.50 1.90
C GLY A 9 -1.95 -16.16 3.15
N LYS A 10 -0.62 -16.02 3.05
CA LYS A 10 0.29 -15.85 4.20
C LYS A 10 0.37 -14.42 4.76
N LEU A 11 -0.03 -13.43 3.97
CA LEU A 11 -0.19 -12.04 4.41
C LEU A 11 -1.62 -11.60 4.12
N THR A 12 -2.25 -10.89 5.04
CA THR A 12 -3.56 -10.28 4.80
C THR A 12 -3.59 -8.85 5.33
N VAL A 13 -3.82 -7.88 4.44
CA VAL A 13 -3.98 -6.47 4.80
C VAL A 13 -5.44 -6.18 5.10
N TYR A 14 -5.68 -5.43 6.18
CA TYR A 14 -6.99 -4.91 6.59
C TYR A 14 -6.94 -3.38 6.62
N LEU A 15 -7.91 -2.74 5.96
CA LEU A 15 -8.09 -1.29 5.96
C LEU A 15 -9.52 -0.93 6.39
N GLY A 16 -9.68 0.18 7.11
CA GLY A 16 -10.99 0.70 7.50
C GLY A 16 -11.81 1.16 6.30
N LYS A 17 -11.13 1.89 5.41
CA LYS A 17 -11.66 2.59 4.23
C LYS A 17 -10.70 2.47 3.04
N ARG A 18 -11.15 2.89 1.86
CA ARG A 18 -10.36 2.94 0.62
C ARG A 18 -10.17 4.35 0.09
N ASP A 19 -11.09 5.25 0.45
CA ASP A 19 -11.03 6.66 0.14
C ASP A 19 -10.58 7.42 1.41
N PHE A 20 -9.62 8.32 1.25
CA PHE A 20 -9.03 9.13 2.32
C PHE A 20 -9.21 10.60 1.92
N VAL A 21 -9.83 11.39 2.79
CA VAL A 21 -10.18 12.78 2.48
C VAL A 21 -8.96 13.68 2.66
N ASP A 22 -8.70 14.51 1.66
CA ASP A 22 -7.75 15.62 1.71
C ASP A 22 -8.51 16.93 2.02
N GLN A 23 -8.17 17.58 3.13
CA GLN A 23 -8.77 18.83 3.62
C GLN A 23 -7.85 20.04 3.40
N VAL A 24 -6.87 19.96 2.48
CA VAL A 24 -5.84 20.98 2.21
C VAL A 24 -4.82 21.14 3.34
N ASP A 25 -5.29 21.35 4.56
CA ASP A 25 -4.44 21.52 5.75
C ASP A 25 -4.08 20.16 6.40
N LEU A 26 -4.83 19.11 6.07
CA LEU A 26 -4.65 17.76 6.59
C LEU A 26 -5.16 16.72 5.59
N VAL A 27 -4.40 15.64 5.40
CA VAL A 27 -4.89 14.43 4.74
C VAL A 27 -5.18 13.37 5.79
N GLU A 28 -6.36 12.73 5.70
CA GLU A 28 -6.69 11.63 6.59
C GLU A 28 -5.64 10.50 6.51
N PRO A 29 -5.10 10.02 7.65
CA PRO A 29 -4.06 9.01 7.64
C PRO A 29 -4.57 7.65 7.13
N VAL A 30 -3.69 6.90 6.49
CA VAL A 30 -3.95 5.54 6.04
C VAL A 30 -3.60 4.58 7.17
N ASP A 31 -4.58 4.21 7.98
CA ASP A 31 -4.43 3.26 9.07
C ASP A 31 -4.93 1.85 8.73
N GLY A 32 -4.13 0.86 9.08
CA GLY A 32 -4.44 -0.54 8.80
C GLY A 32 -3.75 -1.51 9.73
N VAL A 33 -4.04 -2.79 9.51
CA VAL A 33 -3.43 -3.92 10.20
C VAL A 33 -3.06 -4.97 9.15
N ILE A 34 -1.87 -5.55 9.27
CA ILE A 34 -1.45 -6.72 8.51
C ILE A 34 -1.45 -7.94 9.41
N LEU A 35 -2.19 -8.98 9.02
CA LEU A 35 -2.14 -10.30 9.63
C LEU A 35 -1.06 -11.12 8.92
N ILE A 36 -0.18 -11.71 9.71
CA ILE A 36 0.97 -12.46 9.21
C ILE A 36 0.87 -13.89 9.69
N ASP A 37 1.07 -14.85 8.78
CA ASP A 37 1.25 -16.24 9.15
C ASP A 37 2.68 -16.47 9.69
N PRO A 38 2.86 -16.83 10.97
CA PRO A 38 4.18 -16.96 11.59
C PRO A 38 5.05 -18.05 10.93
N GLU A 39 4.45 -19.10 10.37
CA GLU A 39 5.18 -20.18 9.69
C GLU A 39 5.83 -19.72 8.39
N TYR A 40 5.35 -18.60 7.83
CA TYR A 40 5.86 -18.05 6.57
C TYR A 40 7.14 -17.24 6.72
N LEU A 41 7.40 -16.73 7.93
CA LEU A 41 8.35 -15.63 8.12
C LEU A 41 9.80 -16.06 8.14
N LYS A 42 10.17 -17.25 8.64
CA LYS A 42 11.58 -17.64 8.81
C LYS A 42 12.42 -16.45 9.33
N GLU A 43 13.44 -16.00 8.58
CA GLU A 43 14.29 -14.85 8.90
C GLU A 43 13.94 -13.57 8.11
N ARG A 44 12.79 -13.54 7.42
CA ARG A 44 12.36 -12.42 6.58
C ARG A 44 11.53 -11.41 7.35
N LYS A 45 11.57 -10.18 6.86
CA LYS A 45 10.81 -9.04 7.37
C LYS A 45 9.55 -8.84 6.55
N VAL A 46 8.54 -8.21 7.14
CA VAL A 46 7.32 -7.78 6.45
C VAL A 46 7.28 -6.28 6.40
N PHE A 47 7.14 -5.77 5.18
CA PHE A 47 7.00 -4.35 4.91
C PHE A 47 5.61 -4.05 4.38
N VAL A 48 5.13 -2.85 4.70
CA VAL A 48 3.98 -2.22 4.04
C VAL A 48 4.48 -0.95 3.41
N THR A 49 4.04 -0.66 2.20
CA THR A 49 4.47 0.50 1.42
C THR A 49 3.27 1.23 0.88
N LEU A 50 3.28 2.56 1.03
CA LEU A 50 2.35 3.45 0.36
C LEU A 50 3.10 4.15 -0.76
N THR A 51 2.62 3.98 -2.00
CA THR A 51 3.21 4.61 -3.18
C THR A 51 2.18 5.49 -3.86
N CYS A 52 2.52 6.76 -4.09
CA CYS A 52 1.81 7.63 -5.03
C CYS A 52 2.59 7.61 -6.35
N ALA A 53 1.97 7.21 -7.45
CA ALA A 53 2.64 7.16 -8.75
C ALA A 53 1.79 7.81 -9.84
N PHE A 54 2.46 8.52 -10.74
CA PHE A 54 1.89 8.85 -12.03
C PHE A 54 2.11 7.67 -12.98
N ARG A 55 1.06 7.29 -13.71
CA ARG A 55 1.08 6.23 -14.71
C ARG A 55 0.56 6.75 -16.03
N TYR A 56 1.19 6.33 -17.11
CA TYR A 56 0.72 6.50 -18.48
C TYR A 56 0.87 5.17 -19.21
N GLY A 57 -0.21 4.68 -19.79
CA GLY A 57 -0.25 3.37 -20.44
C GLY A 57 -1.04 2.32 -19.68
N ARG A 58 -1.46 1.27 -20.40
CA ARG A 58 -2.07 0.06 -19.84
C ARG A 58 -0.99 -0.89 -19.31
N GLU A 59 -1.24 -1.53 -18.16
CA GLU A 59 -0.35 -2.58 -17.61
C GLU A 59 -0.46 -3.91 -18.39
N ASP A 60 -1.51 -4.07 -19.20
CA ASP A 60 -2.01 -5.33 -19.77
C ASP A 60 -1.73 -5.53 -21.28
N LEU A 61 -0.98 -4.63 -21.94
CA LEU A 61 -0.67 -4.74 -23.37
C LEU A 61 0.84 -4.99 -23.61
N ASP A 62 1.20 -6.26 -23.81
CA ASP A 62 2.48 -6.79 -24.30
C ASP A 62 2.76 -6.42 -25.78
N VAL A 63 2.48 -5.17 -26.17
CA VAL A 63 2.76 -4.67 -27.52
C VAL A 63 3.51 -3.35 -27.38
N LEU A 64 4.78 -3.37 -27.80
CA LEU A 64 5.67 -2.23 -28.07
C LEU A 64 4.99 -0.86 -27.92
N GLY A 65 4.85 -0.39 -26.68
CA GLY A 65 4.11 0.82 -26.40
C GLY A 65 4.56 1.38 -25.08
N LEU A 66 4.88 2.68 -25.08
CA LEU A 66 5.40 3.42 -23.94
C LEU A 66 4.49 3.22 -22.72
N THR A 67 4.99 2.47 -21.74
CA THR A 67 4.47 2.47 -20.37
C THR A 67 5.40 3.38 -19.58
N PHE A 68 4.84 4.41 -18.96
CA PHE A 68 5.60 5.32 -18.13
C PHE A 68 5.03 5.29 -16.73
N ARG A 69 5.90 5.10 -15.75
CA ARG A 69 5.58 5.17 -14.34
C ARG A 69 6.60 6.07 -13.68
N LYS A 70 6.12 7.07 -12.95
CA LYS A 70 6.93 7.93 -12.09
C LYS A 70 6.38 7.88 -10.69
N ASP A 71 7.16 7.30 -9.78
CA ASP A 71 6.83 7.34 -8.35
C ASP A 71 7.01 8.79 -7.87
N LEU A 72 5.92 9.39 -7.40
CA LEU A 72 5.87 10.76 -6.87
C LEU A 72 6.17 10.77 -5.37
N PHE A 73 5.78 9.70 -4.68
CA PHE A 73 6.02 9.50 -3.25
C PHE A 73 6.07 8.01 -2.93
N VAL A 74 6.96 7.64 -2.01
CA VAL A 74 7.07 6.30 -1.44
C VAL A 74 7.31 6.42 0.06
N ALA A 75 6.47 5.77 0.85
CA ALA A 75 6.70 5.56 2.28
C ALA A 75 6.71 4.07 2.59
N ASN A 76 7.61 3.65 3.45
CA ASN A 76 7.80 2.26 3.85
C ASN A 76 7.68 2.14 5.36
N ILE A 77 7.02 1.09 5.84
CA ILE A 77 6.94 0.73 7.25
C ILE A 77 7.33 -0.74 7.40
N GLN A 78 8.21 -1.04 8.36
CA GLN A 78 8.51 -2.42 8.76
C GLN A 78 7.47 -2.88 9.78
N ALA A 79 6.46 -3.62 9.30
CA ALA A 79 5.40 -4.15 10.16
C ALA A 79 5.89 -5.32 11.04
N PHE A 80 6.83 -6.13 10.53
CA PHE A 80 7.45 -7.22 11.28
C PHE A 80 8.93 -7.42 10.88
N PRO A 81 9.84 -7.68 11.83
CA PRO A 81 9.64 -7.55 13.27
C PRO A 81 9.35 -6.09 13.64
N PRO A 82 8.55 -5.80 14.69
CA PRO A 82 8.22 -4.43 15.06
C PRO A 82 9.46 -3.61 15.44
N VAL A 83 9.60 -2.41 14.90
CA VAL A 83 10.70 -1.49 15.23
C VAL A 83 10.31 -0.68 16.48
N PRO A 84 11.09 -0.72 17.58
CA PRO A 84 10.72 -0.05 18.84
C PRO A 84 10.53 1.46 18.72
N GLU A 85 11.35 2.11 17.91
CA GLU A 85 11.39 3.57 17.70
C GLU A 85 10.17 4.08 16.92
N GLU A 86 9.47 3.21 16.18
CA GLU A 86 8.32 3.57 15.34
C GLU A 86 6.96 3.28 16.00
N LYS A 87 6.93 2.99 17.32
CA LYS A 87 5.67 2.72 18.05
C LYS A 87 4.81 3.98 18.15
N LYS A 88 3.94 4.17 17.15
CA LYS A 88 2.83 5.12 17.19
C LYS A 88 1.68 4.63 18.07
N SER A 89 0.87 5.57 18.58
CA SER A 89 -0.39 5.24 19.24
C SER A 89 -1.34 4.54 18.26
N LEU A 90 -2.07 3.54 18.76
CA LEU A 90 -3.01 2.78 17.94
C LEU A 90 -4.29 3.57 17.72
N THR A 91 -4.85 3.45 16.52
CA THR A 91 -6.22 3.92 16.26
C THR A 91 -7.24 2.96 16.87
N ARG A 92 -8.45 3.46 17.16
CA ARG A 92 -9.57 2.63 17.63
C ARG A 92 -9.88 1.45 16.69
N LEU A 93 -9.64 1.63 15.39
CA LEU A 93 -9.78 0.57 14.40
C LEU A 93 -8.70 -0.51 14.61
N GLN A 94 -7.44 -0.11 14.71
CA GLN A 94 -6.31 -1.02 14.92
C GLN A 94 -6.46 -1.81 16.21
N GLU A 95 -6.82 -1.17 17.34
CA GLU A 95 -7.07 -1.85 18.61
C GLU A 95 -8.11 -2.97 18.48
N ARG A 96 -9.24 -2.66 17.81
CA ARG A 96 -10.32 -3.63 17.59
C ARG A 96 -9.89 -4.78 16.68
N LEU A 97 -9.14 -4.47 15.62
CA LEU A 97 -8.66 -5.48 14.67
C LEU A 97 -7.62 -6.39 15.31
N ILE A 98 -6.65 -5.85 16.05
CA ILE A 98 -5.63 -6.62 16.77
C ILE A 98 -6.30 -7.54 17.79
N LYS A 99 -7.23 -7.00 18.61
CA LYS A 99 -8.00 -7.81 19.55
C LYS A 99 -8.79 -8.94 18.88
N LYS A 100 -9.28 -8.72 17.66
CA LYS A 100 -10.06 -9.72 16.91
C LYS A 100 -9.20 -10.75 16.17
N LEU A 101 -8.05 -10.33 15.64
CA LEU A 101 -7.21 -11.13 14.74
C LEU A 101 -6.11 -11.89 15.50
N GLY A 102 -5.75 -11.47 16.71
CA GLY A 102 -4.77 -12.14 17.56
C GLY A 102 -3.38 -11.49 17.50
N GLU A 103 -2.39 -12.19 18.06
CA GLU A 103 -1.04 -11.66 18.31
C GLU A 103 -0.19 -11.41 17.06
N HIS A 104 -0.51 -12.04 15.94
CA HIS A 104 0.20 -11.86 14.66
C HIS A 104 -0.39 -10.75 13.78
N ALA A 105 -1.22 -9.88 14.38
CA ALA A 105 -1.81 -8.73 13.74
C ALA A 105 -0.98 -7.48 14.06
N HIS A 106 -0.29 -6.95 13.06
CA HIS A 106 0.64 -5.84 13.21
C HIS A 106 0.07 -4.55 12.60
N PRO A 107 0.01 -3.44 13.35
CA PRO A 107 -0.53 -2.18 12.85
C PRO A 107 0.46 -1.47 11.92
N PHE A 108 -0.09 -0.66 11.00
CA PHE A 108 0.68 0.32 10.22
C PHE A 108 -0.17 1.58 10.01
N THR A 109 0.49 2.74 9.95
CA THR A 109 -0.18 4.03 9.71
C THR A 109 0.71 4.92 8.84
N PHE A 110 0.22 5.32 7.66
CA PHE A 110 0.89 6.31 6.82
C PHE A 110 0.25 7.69 6.96
N GLU A 111 1.10 8.72 7.02
CA GLU A 111 0.72 10.11 6.87
C GLU A 111 1.06 10.55 5.45
N ILE A 112 0.08 11.10 4.74
CA ILE A 112 0.23 11.56 3.36
C ILE A 112 0.64 13.03 3.38
N PRO A 113 1.75 13.45 2.74
CA PRO A 113 2.11 14.86 2.63
C PRO A 113 1.06 15.69 1.88
N LEU A 114 0.82 16.91 2.34
CA LEU A 114 -0.23 17.82 1.81
C LEU A 114 -0.01 18.27 0.36
N ASN A 115 1.21 18.15 -0.15
CA ASN A 115 1.58 18.64 -1.49
C ASN A 115 1.53 17.54 -2.56
N LEU A 116 0.98 16.37 -2.24
CA LEU A 116 0.78 15.31 -3.23
C LEU A 116 -0.50 15.51 -4.05
N PRO A 117 -0.50 15.15 -5.35
CA PRO A 117 -1.72 15.17 -6.14
C PRO A 117 -2.75 14.16 -5.62
N CYS A 118 -4.04 14.53 -5.70
CA CYS A 118 -5.15 13.60 -5.47
C CYS A 118 -5.21 12.51 -6.56
N SER A 119 -5.88 11.39 -6.25
CA SER A 119 -6.16 10.34 -7.25
C SER A 119 -7.00 10.89 -8.39
N VAL A 120 -6.48 10.78 -9.61
CA VAL A 120 -7.14 11.23 -10.83
C VAL A 120 -6.80 10.26 -11.95
N THR A 121 -7.76 9.98 -12.82
CA THR A 121 -7.52 9.14 -14.01
C THR A 121 -8.21 9.76 -15.21
N LEU A 122 -7.43 9.96 -16.26
CA LEU A 122 -7.88 10.36 -17.59
C LEU A 122 -8.04 9.09 -18.43
N GLN A 123 -9.28 8.82 -18.83
CA GLN A 123 -9.61 7.72 -19.73
C GLN A 123 -9.68 8.27 -21.16
N PRO A 124 -8.95 7.67 -22.12
CA PRO A 124 -9.03 8.08 -23.52
C PRO A 124 -10.42 7.76 -24.07
N GLY A 125 -10.95 8.66 -24.90
CA GLY A 125 -12.17 8.42 -25.67
C GLY A 125 -11.96 7.37 -26.77
N PRO A 126 -13.05 6.90 -27.40
CA PRO A 126 -12.97 5.88 -28.44
C PRO A 126 -12.08 6.24 -29.64
N GLU A 127 -11.99 7.52 -29.96
CA GLU A 127 -11.22 8.06 -31.09
C GLU A 127 -9.81 8.55 -30.68
N ASP A 128 -9.50 8.53 -29.37
CA ASP A 128 -8.21 9.00 -28.88
C ASP A 128 -7.14 7.94 -29.08
N THR A 129 -6.01 8.35 -29.66
CA THR A 129 -4.82 7.48 -29.81
C THR A 129 -3.97 7.40 -28.53
N GLY A 130 -4.27 8.26 -27.54
CA GLY A 130 -3.60 8.30 -26.24
C GLY A 130 -3.95 7.10 -25.36
N LYS A 131 -3.05 6.75 -24.43
CA LYS A 131 -3.33 5.72 -23.42
C LYS A 131 -3.87 6.36 -22.14
N ALA A 132 -4.60 5.57 -21.35
CA ALA A 132 -5.04 6.00 -20.01
C ALA A 132 -3.85 6.46 -19.16
N CYS A 133 -4.06 7.54 -18.42
CA CYS A 133 -3.04 8.07 -17.53
C CYS A 133 -3.67 8.65 -16.28
N GLY A 134 -2.89 8.76 -15.22
CA GLY A 134 -3.42 9.20 -13.94
C GLY A 134 -2.42 9.11 -12.81
N VAL A 135 -2.88 9.56 -11.65
CA VAL A 135 -2.19 9.41 -10.38
C VAL A 135 -2.97 8.42 -9.53
N ASP A 136 -2.29 7.38 -9.06
CA ASP A 136 -2.85 6.37 -8.16
C ASP A 136 -2.06 6.28 -6.84
N PHE A 137 -2.74 5.85 -5.78
CA PHE A 137 -2.12 5.49 -4.51
C PHE A 137 -2.23 3.96 -4.33
N GLU A 138 -1.10 3.31 -4.12
CA GLU A 138 -0.99 1.86 -3.93
C GLU A 138 -0.51 1.55 -2.52
N VAL A 139 -1.32 0.81 -1.75
CA VAL A 139 -0.88 0.15 -0.52
C VAL A 139 -0.47 -1.27 -0.86
N LYS A 140 0.80 -1.61 -0.66
CA LYS A 140 1.35 -2.95 -0.91
C LYS A 140 1.99 -3.49 0.35
N SER A 141 1.85 -4.80 0.58
CA SER A 141 2.57 -5.52 1.63
C SER A 141 3.36 -6.67 1.04
N PHE A 142 4.56 -6.93 1.57
CA PHE A 142 5.42 -8.00 1.08
C PHE A 142 6.40 -8.48 2.15
N CYS A 143 6.96 -9.67 1.93
CA CYS A 143 8.09 -10.17 2.70
C CYS A 143 9.40 -9.97 1.92
N ALA A 144 10.43 -9.48 2.60
CA ALA A 144 11.77 -9.26 2.04
C ALA A 144 12.84 -9.27 3.16
N GLU A 145 14.12 -9.39 2.80
CA GLU A 145 15.23 -9.24 3.74
C GLU A 145 15.48 -7.75 4.07
N ASN A 146 15.33 -6.89 3.06
CA ASN A 146 15.43 -5.44 3.17
C ASN A 146 14.39 -4.73 2.29
N VAL A 147 14.20 -3.42 2.50
CA VAL A 147 13.21 -2.61 1.77
C VAL A 147 13.54 -2.47 0.29
N GLU A 148 14.82 -2.55 -0.07
CA GLU A 148 15.33 -2.32 -1.43
C GLU A 148 15.27 -3.58 -2.32
N GLU A 149 14.96 -4.74 -1.75
CA GLU A 149 14.91 -6.01 -2.47
C GLU A 149 13.82 -5.99 -3.54
N LYS A 150 14.14 -6.45 -4.76
CA LYS A 150 13.15 -6.59 -5.84
C LYS A 150 12.13 -7.70 -5.50
N ILE A 151 10.96 -7.27 -5.04
CA ILE A 151 9.85 -8.14 -4.67
C ILE A 151 9.36 -8.93 -5.88
N HIS A 152 9.34 -10.27 -5.78
CA HIS A 152 8.71 -11.13 -6.78
C HIS A 152 7.21 -11.27 -6.51
N LYS A 153 6.39 -10.97 -7.52
CA LYS A 153 4.98 -11.36 -7.55
C LYS A 153 4.93 -12.88 -7.80
N ARG A 154 4.83 -13.69 -6.74
CA ARG A 154 4.52 -15.12 -6.83
C ARG A 154 3.07 -15.37 -6.45
#